data_AF-A0A3N4L6C5-F1
#
_entry.id   AF-A0A3N4L6C5-F1
#
_cell.length_a   1.000
_cell.length_b   1.000
_cell.length_c   1.000
_cell.angle_alpha   90.00
_cell.angle_beta   90.00
_cell.angle_gamma   90.00
#
_symmetry.space_group_name_H-M   'P 1'
#
loop_
_entity.id
_entity.type
_entity.pdbx_description
1 polymer ?
#
loop_
_entity_poly.entity_id
_entity_poly.type
_entity_poly.pdbx_seq_one_letter_code
_entity_poly.pdbx_strand_id
1 'polypeptide(L)'
;MATPTDPPIHALIIDAGPLIASTSTSSLLTRAQRIYTTPSVIAEIRDPATRSRLETTWLLFLQQRTPKPESVRVVAEFAKKTGDFPALSVTDVQLLALTYELECEGNGGDWRLRRTPGQRGVNGPVPGRGGKEEGVEEKEESESNEAPASEAPKPDTASAAAAPQETPQEPTATSTLPTPPSTDDDSASDSDSDSGWITATNLHSYKHSDAHTPVHSTPTKKQWPLAAALATTDYAMQNVLLQMNLHLVSPHGLHRIRTIKTWVLRCHACFKLCRDMSKQFCPTCGGATLLKTSCSTDSQGGFQVHLKRNMQWNNRGAVYSIPKTQHGSASGKGVKKNLVLREDQVEYQREVRVRARQKERDLLDPDYLPGILTGERRDAGGPMPKIGYGRKNPNERQGGRNKH
;
A
#
# COMPACT_ATOMS: atom_id res chain seq x y z
N MET A 1 13.78 32.54 16.80
CA MET A 1 12.32 32.71 16.66
C MET A 1 12.02 32.67 15.17
N ALA A 2 11.16 31.77 14.69
CA ALA A 2 10.83 31.68 13.27
C ALA A 2 9.85 32.80 12.89
N THR A 3 10.09 33.43 11.75
CA THR A 3 9.23 34.48 11.19
C THR A 3 8.02 33.86 10.47
N PRO A 4 6.85 34.53 10.42
CA PRO A 4 5.64 33.96 9.80
C PRO A 4 5.72 33.80 8.27
N THR A 5 6.83 34.17 7.66
CA THR A 5 7.13 34.11 6.23
C THR A 5 8.03 32.93 5.83
N ASP A 6 8.56 32.17 6.78
CA ASP A 6 9.48 31.07 6.48
C ASP A 6 8.70 29.88 5.87
N PRO A 7 9.16 29.30 4.74
CA PRO A 7 8.47 28.19 4.11
C PRO A 7 8.41 26.97 5.06
N PRO A 8 7.29 26.23 5.10
CA PRO A 8 7.12 25.13 6.04
C PRO A 8 8.08 23.94 5.83
N ILE A 9 8.79 23.89 4.69
CA ILE A 9 9.79 22.86 4.36
C ILE A 9 11.07 23.55 3.86
N HIS A 10 12.21 23.25 4.48
CA HIS A 10 13.51 23.80 4.06
C HIS A 10 14.08 23.06 2.83
N ALA A 11 14.08 21.71 2.84
CA ALA A 11 14.47 20.87 1.71
C ALA A 11 13.35 19.88 1.32
N LEU A 12 12.82 20.00 0.10
CA LEU A 12 11.85 19.06 -0.46
C LEU A 12 12.54 18.18 -1.51
N ILE A 13 12.59 16.87 -1.29
CA ILE A 13 13.07 15.90 -2.27
C ILE A 13 11.87 15.42 -3.10
N ILE A 14 12.04 15.35 -4.41
CA ILE A 14 11.00 14.95 -5.37
C ILE A 14 11.41 13.68 -6.12
N ASP A 15 10.50 12.71 -6.09
CA ASP A 15 10.48 11.45 -6.82
C ASP A 15 9.89 11.60 -8.25
N ALA A 16 10.04 10.60 -9.11
CA ALA A 16 9.51 10.55 -10.47
C ALA A 16 7.97 10.70 -10.50
N GLY A 17 7.26 10.05 -9.58
CA GLY A 17 5.78 10.09 -9.49
C GLY A 17 5.20 11.52 -9.48
N PRO A 18 5.59 12.40 -8.54
CA PRO A 18 5.17 13.80 -8.51
C PRO A 18 5.47 14.60 -9.80
N LEU A 19 6.56 14.29 -10.51
CA LEU A 19 6.95 14.92 -11.78
C LEU A 19 6.05 14.48 -12.94
N ILE A 20 5.76 13.17 -13.03
CA ILE A 20 4.87 12.59 -14.04
C ILE A 20 3.43 13.09 -13.86
N ALA A 21 2.95 13.13 -12.61
CA ALA A 21 1.59 13.49 -12.22
C ALA A 21 1.18 14.96 -12.50
N SER A 22 2.02 15.73 -13.18
CA SER A 22 1.76 17.12 -13.61
C SER A 22 1.42 18.07 -12.45
N THR A 23 2.01 17.83 -11.28
CA THR A 23 1.82 18.66 -10.09
C THR A 23 2.18 20.13 -10.37
N SER A 24 1.31 21.06 -10.00
CA SER A 24 1.53 22.50 -10.20
C SER A 24 2.78 22.97 -9.46
N THR A 25 3.83 23.34 -10.19
CA THR A 25 5.12 23.77 -9.59
C THR A 25 4.98 24.94 -8.63
N SER A 26 4.08 25.90 -8.93
CA SER A 26 3.82 27.07 -8.11
C SER A 26 3.40 26.74 -6.66
N SER A 27 2.62 25.68 -6.43
CA SER A 27 2.18 25.32 -5.07
C SER A 27 3.30 24.70 -4.24
N LEU A 28 4.30 24.12 -4.89
CA LEU A 28 5.49 23.57 -4.25
C LEU A 28 6.48 24.69 -3.89
N LEU A 29 6.72 25.62 -4.82
CA LEU A 29 7.62 26.76 -4.63
C LEU A 29 7.20 27.68 -3.48
N THR A 30 5.90 27.88 -3.25
CA THR A 30 5.40 28.65 -2.09
C THR A 30 5.63 27.93 -0.75
N ARG A 31 5.92 26.62 -0.75
CA ARG A 31 5.94 25.77 0.46
C ARG A 31 7.29 25.13 0.77
N ALA A 32 8.22 25.10 -0.19
CA ALA A 32 9.56 24.55 -0.05
C ALA A 32 10.62 25.58 -0.43
N GLN A 33 11.63 25.78 0.42
CA GLN A 33 12.70 26.75 0.15
C GLN A 33 13.66 26.26 -0.95
N ARG A 34 14.01 24.97 -0.94
CA ARG A 34 14.84 24.32 -1.95
C ARG A 34 14.22 22.99 -2.35
N ILE A 35 14.23 22.70 -3.65
CA ILE A 35 13.69 21.47 -4.22
C ILE A 35 14.85 20.66 -4.79
N TYR A 36 14.94 19.39 -4.41
CA TYR A 36 16.01 18.46 -4.77
C TYR A 36 15.49 17.24 -5.52
N THR A 37 16.32 16.69 -6.40
CA THR A 37 16.16 15.32 -6.91
C THR A 37 17.53 14.69 -7.19
N THR A 38 17.55 13.40 -7.49
CA THR A 38 18.76 12.71 -7.95
C THR A 38 18.86 12.74 -9.48
N PRO A 39 20.06 12.87 -10.07
CA PRO A 39 20.21 12.87 -11.53
C PRO A 39 19.74 11.55 -12.18
N SER A 40 19.78 10.44 -11.43
CA SER A 40 19.28 9.13 -11.90
C SER A 40 17.76 9.11 -12.11
N VAL A 41 16.97 9.83 -11.30
CA VAL A 41 15.51 9.97 -11.51
C VAL A 41 15.21 10.75 -12.80
N ILE A 42 15.98 11.79 -13.10
CA ILE A 42 15.83 12.55 -14.35
C ILE A 42 16.17 11.67 -15.57
N ALA A 43 17.20 10.83 -15.46
CA ALA A 43 17.57 9.88 -16.51
C ALA A 43 16.54 8.74 -16.70
N GLU A 44 15.73 8.45 -15.68
CA GLU A 44 14.66 7.43 -15.73
C GLU A 44 13.42 7.91 -16.49
N ILE A 45 13.18 9.23 -16.56
CA ILE A 45 12.02 9.83 -17.25
C ILE A 45 12.19 9.70 -18.77
N ARG A 46 11.50 8.70 -19.34
CA ARG A 46 11.49 8.40 -20.79
C ARG A 46 10.33 9.03 -21.55
N ASP A 47 9.24 9.40 -20.87
CA ASP A 47 8.06 10.00 -21.51
C ASP A 47 8.40 11.39 -22.09
N PRO A 48 8.24 11.62 -23.41
CA PRO A 48 8.52 12.90 -24.04
C PRO A 48 7.73 14.06 -23.41
N ALA A 49 6.46 13.85 -23.06
CA ALA A 49 5.61 14.91 -22.51
C ALA A 49 6.07 15.34 -21.11
N THR A 50 6.46 14.39 -20.24
CA THR A 50 7.08 14.67 -18.94
C THR A 50 8.46 15.30 -19.12
N ARG A 51 9.26 14.86 -20.08
CA ARG A 51 10.60 15.40 -20.34
C ARG A 51 10.55 16.88 -20.75
N SER A 52 9.71 17.27 -21.72
CA SER A 52 9.58 18.67 -22.13
C SER A 52 9.06 19.57 -21.00
N ARG A 53 8.21 19.05 -20.11
CA ARG A 53 7.78 19.76 -18.88
C ARG A 53 8.92 19.91 -17.87
N LEU A 54 9.74 18.87 -17.70
CA LEU A 54 10.92 18.90 -16.83
C LEU A 54 11.93 19.95 -17.32
N GLU A 55 12.25 19.93 -18.62
CA GLU A 55 13.18 20.86 -19.26
C GLU A 55 12.67 22.32 -19.23
N THR A 56 11.38 22.55 -19.51
CA THR A 56 10.78 23.90 -19.56
C THR A 56 10.48 24.51 -18.19
N THR A 57 9.99 23.71 -17.23
CA THR A 57 9.40 24.25 -15.99
C THR A 57 10.19 23.88 -14.73
N TRP A 58 10.80 22.70 -14.66
CA TRP A 58 11.40 22.20 -13.43
C TRP A 58 12.89 22.49 -13.31
N LEU A 59 13.67 22.40 -14.39
CA LEU A 59 15.14 22.59 -14.34
C LEU A 59 15.59 23.95 -13.78
N LEU A 60 14.74 24.98 -13.84
CA LEU A 60 15.02 26.31 -13.27
C LEU A 60 15.02 26.35 -11.73
N PHE A 61 14.33 25.39 -11.08
CA PHE A 61 14.15 25.37 -9.62
C PHE A 61 14.64 24.07 -8.96
N LEU A 62 14.86 23.02 -9.74
CA LEU A 62 15.17 21.68 -9.27
C LEU A 62 16.68 21.44 -9.16
N GLN A 63 17.20 21.39 -7.94
CA GLN A 63 18.61 21.14 -7.66
C GLN A 63 18.93 19.65 -7.73
N GLN A 64 19.85 19.27 -8.61
CA GLN A 64 20.30 17.87 -8.72
C GLN A 64 21.40 17.60 -7.69
N ARG A 65 21.20 16.60 -6.82
CA ARG A 65 22.18 16.19 -5.81
C ARG A 65 22.30 14.67 -5.75
N THR A 66 23.53 14.18 -5.81
CA THR A 66 23.86 12.76 -5.59
C THR A 66 24.13 12.53 -4.10
N PRO A 67 23.55 11.50 -3.45
CA PRO A 67 23.79 11.20 -2.04
C PRO A 67 25.18 10.62 -1.79
N LYS A 68 25.69 10.78 -0.57
CA LYS A 68 26.92 10.12 -0.09
C LYS A 68 26.75 8.60 -0.03
N PRO A 69 27.79 7.81 -0.36
CA PRO A 69 27.71 6.34 -0.37
C PRO A 69 27.48 5.74 1.03
N GLU A 70 27.83 6.47 2.10
CA GLU A 70 27.56 6.09 3.49
C GLU A 70 26.06 6.12 3.79
N SER A 71 25.38 7.22 3.45
CA SER A 71 23.92 7.36 3.56
C SER A 71 23.18 6.24 2.83
N VAL A 72 23.65 5.89 1.62
CA VAL A 72 23.11 4.77 0.82
C VAL A 72 23.25 3.42 1.53
N ARG A 73 24.39 3.15 2.19
CA ARG A 73 24.58 1.92 2.98
C ARG A 73 23.63 1.85 4.18
N VAL A 74 23.53 2.93 4.96
CA VAL A 74 22.64 3.00 6.13
C VAL A 74 21.18 2.73 5.74
N VAL A 75 20.69 3.39 4.69
CA VAL A 75 19.32 3.18 4.18
C VAL A 75 19.13 1.76 3.62
N ALA A 76 20.09 1.23 2.86
CA ALA A 76 20.00 -0.11 2.30
C ALA A 76 19.98 -1.20 3.40
N GLU A 77 20.78 -1.04 4.45
CA GLU A 77 20.74 -1.93 5.63
C GLU A 77 19.42 -1.81 6.40
N PHE A 78 18.90 -0.58 6.56
CA PHE A 78 17.60 -0.37 7.19
C PHE A 78 16.48 -1.05 6.40
N ALA A 79 16.40 -0.82 5.08
CA ALA A 79 15.39 -1.43 4.21
C ALA A 79 15.49 -2.97 4.12
N LYS A 80 16.69 -3.54 4.31
CA LYS A 80 16.87 -5.01 4.47
C LYS A 80 16.29 -5.49 5.80
N LYS A 81 16.49 -4.75 6.90
CA LYS A 81 15.90 -5.05 8.22
C LYS A 81 14.38 -4.87 8.24
N THR A 82 13.83 -3.87 7.53
CA THR A 82 12.36 -3.78 7.35
C THR A 82 11.87 -4.96 6.52
N GLY A 83 12.61 -5.32 5.47
CA GLY A 83 12.27 -6.33 4.47
C GLY A 83 11.53 -5.75 3.25
N ASP A 84 11.52 -4.42 3.08
CA ASP A 84 10.99 -3.73 1.89
C ASP A 84 12.04 -3.64 0.75
N PHE A 85 13.33 -3.88 1.03
CA PHE A 85 14.43 -3.81 0.05
C PHE A 85 14.17 -4.51 -1.30
N PRO A 86 13.53 -5.70 -1.41
CA PRO A 86 13.27 -6.35 -2.70
C PRO A 86 12.25 -5.63 -3.59
N ALA A 87 11.48 -4.68 -3.04
CA ALA A 87 10.52 -3.86 -3.77
C ALA A 87 11.08 -2.48 -4.15
N LEU A 88 12.25 -2.10 -3.61
CA LEU A 88 12.91 -0.83 -3.90
C LEU A 88 13.87 -0.95 -5.08
N SER A 89 13.84 0.04 -5.97
CA SER A 89 14.80 0.24 -7.04
C SER A 89 16.11 0.88 -6.53
N VAL A 90 17.11 0.97 -7.40
CA VAL A 90 18.37 1.69 -7.09
C VAL A 90 18.13 3.20 -6.96
N THR A 91 17.23 3.76 -7.77
CA THR A 91 16.84 5.19 -7.71
C THR A 91 16.10 5.51 -6.41
N ASP A 92 15.24 4.62 -5.94
CA ASP A 92 14.50 4.76 -4.67
C ASP A 92 15.45 4.81 -3.47
N VAL A 93 16.42 3.90 -3.41
CA VAL A 93 17.42 3.87 -2.33
C VAL A 93 18.27 5.15 -2.34
N GLN A 94 18.58 5.71 -3.51
CA GLN A 94 19.27 7.00 -3.61
C GLN A 94 18.40 8.18 -3.13
N LEU A 95 17.11 8.23 -3.46
CA LEU A 95 16.19 9.27 -2.97
C LEU A 95 16.03 9.22 -1.44
N LEU A 96 15.87 8.03 -0.89
CA LEU A 96 15.83 7.79 0.56
C LEU A 96 17.15 8.22 1.24
N ALA A 97 18.30 7.90 0.65
CA ALA A 97 19.62 8.30 1.14
C ALA A 97 19.86 9.82 1.08
N LEU A 98 19.41 10.48 0.01
CA LEU A 98 19.45 11.95 -0.12
C LEU A 98 18.57 12.62 0.93
N THR A 99 17.40 12.05 1.20
CA THR A 99 16.47 12.53 2.25
C THR A 99 17.08 12.37 3.64
N TYR A 100 17.72 11.22 3.93
CA TYR A 100 18.46 10.97 5.17
C TYR A 100 19.58 12.00 5.38
N GLU A 101 20.37 12.26 4.33
CA GLU A 101 21.49 13.20 4.37
C GLU A 101 21.05 14.64 4.63
N LEU A 102 20.01 15.10 3.93
CA LEU A 102 19.45 16.46 4.10
C LEU A 102 18.80 16.65 5.48
N GLU A 103 18.17 15.62 6.04
CA GLU A 103 17.60 15.68 7.41
C GLU A 103 18.73 15.74 8.46
N CYS A 104 19.84 15.03 8.25
CA CYS A 104 21.01 15.10 9.13
C CYS A 104 21.71 16.47 9.05
N GLU A 105 21.85 17.04 7.84
CA GLU A 105 22.44 18.37 7.62
C GLU A 105 21.56 19.49 8.23
N GLY A 106 20.23 19.39 8.11
CA GLY A 106 19.31 20.37 8.69
C GLY A 106 19.14 20.29 10.21
N ASN A 107 19.26 19.10 10.81
CA ASN A 107 19.06 18.88 12.25
C ASN A 107 20.37 18.73 13.05
N GLY A 108 21.54 18.77 12.40
CA GLY A 108 22.85 18.62 13.05
C GLY A 108 23.19 17.19 13.52
N GLY A 109 22.57 16.15 12.94
CA GLY A 109 22.86 14.75 13.28
C GLY A 109 21.67 13.78 13.12
N ASP A 110 21.91 12.50 13.41
CA ASP A 110 20.93 11.40 13.30
C ASP A 110 20.07 11.19 14.56
N TRP A 111 20.17 12.08 15.55
CA TRP A 111 19.55 11.94 16.89
C TRP A 111 18.05 11.61 16.86
N ARG A 112 17.33 12.11 15.87
CA ARG A 112 15.88 11.91 15.69
C ARG A 112 15.54 10.61 14.94
N LEU A 113 16.45 10.11 14.13
CA LEU A 113 16.20 8.98 13.24
C LEU A 113 16.24 7.67 14.02
N ARG A 114 15.81 6.57 13.39
CA ARG A 114 15.88 5.21 13.97
C ARG A 114 16.92 4.38 13.24
N ARG A 115 17.77 3.66 13.99
CA ARG A 115 18.77 2.72 13.44
C ARG A 115 18.19 1.33 13.14
N THR A 116 17.09 0.98 13.79
CA THR A 116 16.39 -0.30 13.61
C THR A 116 14.87 -0.09 13.49
N PRO A 117 14.18 -0.87 12.64
CA PRO A 117 12.72 -0.85 12.60
C PRO A 117 12.14 -1.31 13.93
N GLY A 118 11.03 -0.70 14.37
CA GLY A 118 10.37 -1.00 15.65
C GLY A 118 11.03 -0.40 16.90
N GLN A 119 12.13 0.36 16.76
CA GLN A 119 12.76 1.10 17.87
C GLN A 119 11.77 2.12 18.45
N ARG A 120 11.36 1.93 19.73
CA ARG A 120 10.34 2.78 20.39
C ARG A 120 10.83 4.21 20.67
N GLY A 121 12.13 4.38 20.87
CA GLY A 121 12.79 5.68 21.06
C GLY A 121 13.45 6.22 19.79
N VAL A 122 13.96 7.44 19.86
CA VAL A 122 14.88 8.02 18.86
C VAL A 122 16.34 7.75 19.28
N ASN A 123 17.31 7.92 18.38
CA ASN A 123 18.71 7.57 18.63
C ASN A 123 19.44 8.44 19.68
N GLY A 124 19.00 9.68 19.93
CA GLY A 124 19.71 10.60 20.82
C GLY A 124 18.84 11.69 21.45
N PRO A 125 19.36 12.39 22.47
CA PRO A 125 18.65 13.46 23.17
C PRO A 125 18.37 14.64 22.23
N VAL A 126 17.22 15.29 22.43
CA VAL A 126 16.79 16.44 21.61
C VAL A 126 17.74 17.63 21.82
N PRO A 127 18.45 18.11 20.78
CA PRO A 127 19.33 19.26 20.91
C PRO A 127 18.57 20.49 21.41
N GLY A 128 19.09 21.13 22.47
CA GLY A 128 18.49 22.31 23.08
C GLY A 128 17.58 22.06 24.28
N ARG A 129 17.23 20.81 24.62
CA ARG A 129 16.57 20.50 25.91
C ARG A 129 17.63 20.10 26.95
N GLY A 130 18.29 21.08 27.52
CA GLY A 130 19.26 20.87 28.61
C GLY A 130 18.58 20.24 29.83
N GLY A 131 18.86 18.96 30.07
CA GLY A 131 18.34 18.20 31.20
C GLY A 131 19.03 16.83 31.23
N LYS A 132 19.64 16.49 32.38
CA LYS A 132 20.31 15.20 32.59
C LYS A 132 19.28 14.08 32.49
N GLU A 133 19.55 13.07 31.67
CA GLU A 133 19.23 11.68 32.01
C GLU A 133 20.48 10.85 31.69
N GLU A 134 21.07 10.27 32.73
CA GLU A 134 22.22 9.39 32.64
C GLU A 134 21.79 8.04 32.07
N GLY A 135 22.71 7.34 31.39
CA GLY A 135 22.40 6.03 30.80
C GLY A 135 22.13 4.98 31.88
N VAL A 136 21.16 4.11 31.63
CA VAL A 136 20.98 2.87 32.40
C VAL A 136 21.30 1.70 31.48
N GLU A 137 22.48 1.14 31.67
CA GLU A 137 22.75 -0.26 31.36
C GLU A 137 22.18 -1.12 32.49
N GLU A 138 21.39 -2.14 32.18
CA GLU A 138 21.21 -3.39 32.95
C GLU A 138 20.35 -4.30 32.06
N LYS A 139 20.89 -5.38 31.48
CA LYS A 139 21.21 -6.71 32.05
C LYS A 139 19.99 -7.57 32.42
N GLU A 140 20.10 -8.83 31.98
CA GLU A 140 19.14 -9.92 32.19
C GLU A 140 19.30 -10.50 33.61
N GLU A 141 18.20 -10.89 34.27
CA GLU A 141 17.92 -12.29 34.63
C GLU A 141 16.53 -12.50 35.29
N SER A 142 16.20 -13.77 35.46
CA SER A 142 15.02 -14.50 35.99
C SER A 142 14.50 -14.07 37.40
N GLU A 143 13.38 -14.55 37.98
CA GLU A 143 12.54 -15.75 37.73
C GLU A 143 11.13 -15.69 38.40
N SER A 144 10.22 -16.57 37.98
CA SER A 144 9.09 -17.24 38.69
C SER A 144 8.31 -16.61 39.88
N ASN A 145 6.97 -16.50 39.73
CA ASN A 145 5.91 -17.20 40.52
C ASN A 145 4.56 -16.45 40.38
N GLU A 146 3.53 -17.05 39.76
CA GLU A 146 2.56 -18.04 40.26
C GLU A 146 1.25 -17.40 40.79
N ALA A 147 0.10 -17.94 40.37
CA ALA A 147 -1.24 -17.46 40.72
C ALA A 147 -1.90 -18.36 41.78
N PRO A 148 -3.05 -17.97 42.36
CA PRO A 148 -4.28 -18.68 41.98
C PRO A 148 -5.54 -17.79 41.90
N ALA A 149 -6.72 -18.41 41.70
CA ALA A 149 -7.95 -17.77 41.20
C ALA A 149 -9.23 -18.14 41.98
N SER A 150 -10.24 -17.26 41.92
CA SER A 150 -11.72 -17.47 41.99
C SER A 150 -12.39 -16.06 41.97
N GLU A 151 -13.67 -15.78 41.72
CA GLU A 151 -14.87 -16.52 41.27
C GLU A 151 -15.90 -15.48 40.70
N ALA A 152 -17.06 -15.91 40.19
CA ALA A 152 -18.16 -15.06 39.72
C ALA A 152 -19.52 -15.63 40.20
N PRO A 153 -20.75 -15.16 39.85
CA PRO A 153 -21.24 -13.88 39.28
C PRO A 153 -22.51 -13.27 39.98
N LYS A 154 -23.02 -12.11 39.48
CA LYS A 154 -24.41 -11.54 39.38
C LYS A 154 -25.57 -11.91 40.37
N PRO A 155 -26.49 -10.96 40.71
CA PRO A 155 -27.74 -10.64 39.94
C PRO A 155 -28.10 -9.12 39.89
N ASP A 156 -28.66 -8.55 38.80
CA ASP A 156 -30.05 -8.46 38.28
C ASP A 156 -31.01 -7.44 38.96
N THR A 157 -31.59 -6.53 38.15
CA THR A 157 -32.96 -5.93 38.18
C THR A 157 -33.02 -4.66 37.29
N ALA A 158 -34.14 -4.15 36.78
CA ALA A 158 -35.36 -4.72 36.14
C ALA A 158 -36.24 -3.55 35.61
N SER A 159 -37.22 -3.82 34.73
CA SER A 159 -38.28 -2.89 34.21
C SER A 159 -37.81 -1.69 33.35
N ALA A 160 -38.61 -1.02 32.51
CA ALA A 160 -39.90 -1.23 31.80
C ALA A 160 -40.21 0.12 31.06
N ALA A 161 -41.24 0.36 30.25
CA ALA A 161 -41.94 -0.36 29.17
C ALA A 161 -42.84 0.67 28.43
N ALA A 162 -43.23 0.37 27.19
CA ALA A 162 -44.36 0.99 26.44
C ALA A 162 -44.30 2.48 25.99
N ALA A 163 -45.04 2.75 24.91
CA ALA A 163 -45.29 4.04 24.23
C ALA A 163 -46.83 4.24 24.12
N PRO A 164 -47.42 4.99 23.14
CA PRO A 164 -47.18 6.35 22.60
C PRO A 164 -48.45 7.26 22.73
N GLN A 165 -48.44 8.53 22.27
CA GLN A 165 -49.67 9.31 21.95
C GLN A 165 -49.45 10.57 21.07
N GLU A 166 -50.53 11.29 20.71
CA GLU A 166 -50.75 12.01 19.42
C GLU A 166 -51.37 13.45 19.57
N THR A 167 -51.64 14.31 18.54
CA THR A 167 -51.45 14.20 17.07
C THR A 167 -50.87 15.47 16.35
N PRO A 168 -51.59 16.61 16.09
CA PRO A 168 -51.48 17.22 14.73
C PRO A 168 -51.28 18.75 14.59
N GLN A 169 -50.77 19.21 13.41
CA GLN A 169 -51.44 20.19 12.50
C GLN A 169 -50.62 20.54 11.21
N GLU A 170 -51.35 20.99 10.16
CA GLU A 170 -50.96 21.25 8.74
C GLU A 170 -50.40 22.69 8.49
N PRO A 171 -50.23 23.25 7.24
CA PRO A 171 -50.24 22.73 5.84
C PRO A 171 -48.90 23.07 5.08
N THR A 172 -48.63 22.91 3.76
CA THR A 172 -49.44 23.12 2.53
C THR A 172 -48.75 22.56 1.25
N ALA A 173 -49.54 21.96 0.34
CA ALA A 173 -49.50 21.86 -1.15
C ALA A 173 -48.29 22.48 -1.97
N THR A 174 -47.85 22.03 -3.17
CA THR A 174 -48.27 21.01 -4.18
C THR A 174 -47.17 20.81 -5.25
N SER A 175 -46.90 19.59 -5.76
CA SER A 175 -46.71 19.25 -7.21
C SER A 175 -46.32 17.77 -7.39
N THR A 176 -46.74 17.12 -8.49
CA THR A 176 -46.80 15.64 -8.64
C THR A 176 -46.28 15.08 -9.99
N LEU A 177 -46.15 13.74 -10.04
CA LEU A 177 -45.90 12.81 -11.17
C LEU A 177 -44.42 12.41 -11.48
N PRO A 178 -44.16 11.15 -11.92
CA PRO A 178 -44.60 9.88 -11.29
C PRO A 178 -43.50 8.80 -11.23
N THR A 179 -43.66 7.79 -10.36
CA THR A 179 -42.77 6.59 -10.25
C THR A 179 -43.50 5.32 -10.69
N PRO A 180 -42.78 4.32 -11.23
CA PRO A 180 -43.19 2.92 -11.06
C PRO A 180 -42.00 1.99 -10.70
N PRO A 181 -42.26 0.79 -10.14
CA PRO A 181 -42.58 0.58 -8.73
C PRO A 181 -41.42 -0.06 -7.95
N SER A 182 -41.36 0.17 -6.64
CA SER A 182 -40.52 -0.61 -5.73
C SER A 182 -41.12 -1.99 -5.47
N THR A 183 -40.26 -2.99 -5.31
CA THR A 183 -40.54 -4.21 -4.55
C THR A 183 -39.60 -4.20 -3.36
N ASP A 184 -40.17 -4.03 -2.18
CA ASP A 184 -39.42 -3.96 -0.92
C ASP A 184 -39.13 -5.34 -0.33
N ASP A 185 -38.21 -5.33 0.63
CA ASP A 185 -37.73 -6.40 1.52
C ASP A 185 -36.68 -7.39 0.98
N ASP A 186 -35.41 -7.16 1.36
CA ASP A 186 -34.90 -7.89 2.53
C ASP A 186 -33.67 -7.21 3.19
N SER A 187 -33.51 -7.41 4.50
CA SER A 187 -32.60 -6.62 5.35
C SER A 187 -31.13 -7.06 5.36
N ALA A 188 -30.20 -6.11 5.14
CA ALA A 188 -28.80 -6.21 5.60
C ALA A 188 -28.15 -4.81 5.70
N SER A 189 -27.88 -4.34 6.91
CA SER A 189 -27.19 -3.07 7.16
C SER A 189 -25.66 -3.23 7.08
N ASP A 190 -25.13 -3.40 5.87
CA ASP A 190 -23.71 -3.14 5.62
C ASP A 190 -23.49 -1.63 5.53
N SER A 191 -22.79 -1.07 6.52
CA SER A 191 -22.35 0.33 6.51
C SER A 191 -21.08 0.49 5.66
N ASP A 192 -21.17 0.08 4.40
CA ASP A 192 -20.29 0.60 3.37
C ASP A 192 -20.80 2.00 3.01
N SER A 193 -19.94 3.01 3.19
CA SER A 193 -20.26 4.40 2.87
C SER A 193 -20.69 4.51 1.41
N ASP A 194 -21.88 5.07 1.14
CA ASP A 194 -22.41 5.30 -0.21
C ASP A 194 -21.42 6.10 -1.07
N SER A 195 -20.56 5.37 -1.79
CA SER A 195 -19.56 5.95 -2.69
C SER A 195 -20.28 6.33 -3.97
N GLY A 196 -20.87 7.53 -3.96
CA GLY A 196 -21.60 8.08 -5.10
C GLY A 196 -20.78 8.06 -6.39
N TRP A 197 -21.48 7.92 -7.52
CA TRP A 197 -20.93 7.75 -8.87
C TRP A 197 -19.71 8.63 -9.15
N ILE A 198 -18.68 8.05 -9.77
CA ILE A 198 -17.52 8.78 -10.28
C ILE A 198 -17.97 9.58 -11.51
N THR A 199 -18.41 10.81 -11.28
CA THR A 199 -18.72 11.79 -12.32
C THR A 199 -17.45 12.42 -12.89
N ALA A 200 -17.55 13.06 -14.05
CA ALA A 200 -16.45 13.82 -14.64
C ALA A 200 -15.90 14.91 -13.70
N THR A 201 -16.75 15.48 -12.84
CA THR A 201 -16.35 16.47 -11.82
C THR A 201 -15.57 15.84 -10.66
N ASN A 202 -15.96 14.63 -10.23
CA ASN A 202 -15.35 13.93 -9.10
C ASN A 202 -14.12 13.11 -9.51
N LEU A 203 -13.87 12.94 -10.81
CA LEU A 203 -12.75 12.16 -11.33
C LEU A 203 -11.39 12.64 -10.81
N HIS A 204 -11.21 13.95 -10.59
CA HIS A 204 -9.96 14.50 -10.06
C HIS A 204 -9.75 14.15 -8.58
N SER A 205 -10.77 14.32 -7.73
CA SER A 205 -10.66 13.93 -6.31
C SER A 205 -10.44 12.43 -6.15
N TYR A 206 -11.12 11.60 -6.94
CA TYR A 206 -10.91 10.14 -6.92
C TYR A 206 -9.52 9.73 -7.43
N LYS A 207 -8.97 10.36 -8.49
CA LYS A 207 -7.57 10.14 -8.91
C LYS A 207 -6.57 10.48 -7.80
N HIS A 208 -6.84 11.52 -7.01
CA HIS A 208 -6.01 11.88 -5.86
C HIS A 208 -6.22 10.94 -4.65
N SER A 209 -7.35 10.23 -4.52
CA SER A 209 -7.58 9.22 -3.48
C SER A 209 -7.13 7.81 -3.87
N ASP A 210 -7.12 7.42 -5.14
CA ASP A 210 -6.55 6.12 -5.54
C ASP A 210 -5.01 6.09 -5.40
N ALA A 211 -4.36 7.26 -5.51
CA ALA A 211 -2.98 7.45 -5.10
C ALA A 211 -2.78 7.51 -3.57
N HIS A 212 -3.86 7.60 -2.79
CA HIS A 212 -3.85 7.84 -1.34
C HIS A 212 -4.95 7.04 -0.61
N THR A 213 -4.63 5.82 -0.16
CA THR A 213 -5.46 5.09 0.82
C THR A 213 -5.97 6.03 1.92
N PRO A 214 -7.24 5.95 2.34
CA PRO A 214 -7.90 6.99 3.14
C PRO A 214 -7.06 7.38 4.36
N VAL A 215 -6.40 8.52 4.25
CA VAL A 215 -5.51 9.04 5.29
C VAL A 215 -6.39 9.65 6.37
N HIS A 216 -6.43 9.03 7.55
CA HIS A 216 -6.95 9.68 8.76
C HIS A 216 -6.00 10.81 9.19
N SER A 217 -5.96 11.89 8.41
CA SER A 217 -5.26 13.11 8.77
C SER A 217 -6.12 13.91 9.75
N THR A 218 -5.99 13.61 11.04
CA THR A 218 -6.51 14.50 12.08
C THR A 218 -5.80 15.86 11.97
N PRO A 219 -6.52 16.99 11.83
CA PRO A 219 -5.93 18.31 11.62
C PRO A 219 -5.35 18.88 12.92
N THR A 220 -4.30 18.25 13.42
CA THR A 220 -3.56 18.72 14.60
C THR A 220 -2.79 20.00 14.27
N LYS A 221 -2.94 21.03 15.10
CA LYS A 221 -2.30 22.33 14.92
C LYS A 221 -0.76 22.23 15.02
N LYS A 222 -0.08 22.63 13.94
CA LYS A 222 1.35 23.01 13.80
C LYS A 222 2.44 22.02 14.26
N GLN A 223 3.18 21.47 13.29
CA GLN A 223 4.60 21.09 13.41
C GLN A 223 5.32 21.48 12.09
N TRP A 224 5.66 22.76 11.97
CA TRP A 224 6.51 23.34 10.94
C TRP A 224 7.52 24.27 11.66
N PRO A 225 8.74 24.46 11.15
CA PRO A 225 9.28 23.97 9.86
C PRO A 225 9.74 22.50 9.88
N LEU A 226 9.86 21.91 8.69
CA LEU A 226 10.51 20.60 8.46
C LEU A 226 11.89 20.83 7.82
N ALA A 227 12.92 20.11 8.29
CA ALA A 227 14.28 20.20 7.74
C ALA A 227 14.37 19.60 6.33
N ALA A 228 14.06 18.31 6.18
CA ALA A 228 13.91 17.63 4.90
C ALA A 228 12.59 16.84 4.82
N ALA A 229 12.04 16.68 3.61
CA ALA A 229 10.89 15.83 3.36
C ALA A 229 10.93 15.23 1.95
N LEU A 230 10.50 13.97 1.79
CA LEU A 230 10.35 13.31 0.49
C LEU A 230 8.88 13.29 0.06
N ALA A 231 8.62 13.75 -1.16
CA ALA A 231 7.33 13.57 -1.84
C ALA A 231 7.43 12.38 -2.81
N THR A 232 6.71 11.30 -2.51
CA THR A 232 6.70 10.05 -3.29
C THR A 232 5.34 9.36 -3.23
N THR A 233 4.99 8.64 -4.30
CA THR A 233 3.76 7.85 -4.43
C THR A 233 3.95 6.36 -4.15
N ASP A 234 5.18 5.86 -4.05
CA ASP A 234 5.43 4.42 -3.86
C ASP A 234 5.31 3.97 -2.39
N TYR A 235 4.59 2.87 -2.17
CA TYR A 235 4.33 2.29 -0.86
C TYR A 235 5.59 1.72 -0.17
N ALA A 236 6.59 1.23 -0.92
CA ALA A 236 7.80 0.68 -0.32
C ALA A 236 8.70 1.80 0.23
N MET A 237 8.94 2.87 -0.55
CA MET A 237 9.62 4.08 -0.09
C MET A 237 8.91 4.71 1.11
N GLN A 238 7.58 4.86 1.01
CA GLN A 238 6.72 5.40 2.06
C GLN A 238 6.83 4.63 3.40
N ASN A 239 6.83 3.30 3.36
CA ASN A 239 7.01 2.46 4.55
C ASN A 239 8.38 2.69 5.22
N VAL A 240 9.46 2.72 4.42
CA VAL A 240 10.82 2.91 4.93
C VAL A 240 10.98 4.30 5.54
N LEU A 241 10.48 5.36 4.90
CA LEU A 241 10.49 6.73 5.45
C LEU A 241 9.88 6.81 6.85
N LEU A 242 8.65 6.30 7.03
CA LEU A 242 7.97 6.36 8.34
C LEU A 242 8.68 5.52 9.41
N GLN A 243 9.21 4.35 9.04
CA GLN A 243 9.98 3.52 9.97
C GLN A 243 11.30 4.18 10.37
N MET A 244 12.00 4.86 9.46
CA MET A 244 13.21 5.65 9.75
C MET A 244 12.95 6.97 10.50
N ASN A 245 11.68 7.37 10.69
CA ASN A 245 11.25 8.66 11.25
C ASN A 245 11.51 9.89 10.36
N LEU A 246 11.69 9.66 9.05
CA LEU A 246 11.80 10.72 8.03
C LEU A 246 10.42 11.29 7.68
N HIS A 247 10.39 12.51 7.14
CA HIS A 247 9.14 13.15 6.75
C HIS A 247 8.69 12.71 5.36
N LEU A 248 7.56 12.00 5.30
CA LEU A 248 6.78 11.79 4.09
C LEU A 248 5.75 12.91 3.90
N VAL A 249 5.63 13.38 2.66
CA VAL A 249 4.69 14.43 2.27
C VAL A 249 3.92 14.03 1.01
N SER A 250 2.60 14.32 0.95
CA SER A 250 1.78 14.10 -0.24
C SER A 250 2.21 15.01 -1.41
N PRO A 251 2.33 14.49 -2.65
CA PRO A 251 2.83 15.26 -3.80
C PRO A 251 1.98 16.48 -4.14
N HIS A 252 0.65 16.38 -4.10
CA HIS A 252 -0.24 17.47 -4.53
C HIS A 252 -0.54 18.48 -3.41
N GLY A 253 -0.83 17.98 -2.20
CA GLY A 253 -1.28 18.82 -1.09
C GLY A 253 -0.15 19.32 -0.17
N LEU A 254 1.08 18.83 -0.37
CA LEU A 254 2.25 18.99 0.52
C LEU A 254 1.96 18.81 2.02
N HIS A 255 0.94 18.03 2.37
CA HIS A 255 0.59 17.72 3.75
C HIS A 255 1.43 16.54 4.25
N ARG A 256 1.86 16.59 5.51
CA ARG A 256 2.65 15.52 6.13
C ARG A 256 1.78 14.29 6.38
N ILE A 257 2.19 13.15 5.84
CA ILE A 257 1.56 11.87 6.06
C ILE A 257 2.12 11.27 7.37
N ARG A 258 1.26 10.68 8.20
CA ARG A 258 1.62 10.12 9.52
C ARG A 258 1.39 8.63 9.66
N THR A 259 0.41 8.10 8.95
CA THR A 259 0.01 6.70 8.99
C THR A 259 -0.31 6.29 7.56
N ILE A 260 0.10 5.08 7.17
CA ILE A 260 -0.06 4.58 5.80
C ILE A 260 -0.62 3.18 5.88
N LYS A 261 -1.71 2.94 5.13
CA LYS A 261 -2.32 1.63 5.02
C LYS A 261 -1.80 0.94 3.76
N THR A 262 -1.06 -0.15 3.93
CA THR A 262 -0.56 -0.97 2.82
C THR A 262 -1.24 -2.34 2.82
N TRP A 263 -1.03 -3.11 1.76
CA TRP A 263 -1.47 -4.50 1.68
C TRP A 263 -0.27 -5.42 1.56
N VAL A 264 -0.27 -6.51 2.33
CA VAL A 264 0.74 -7.58 2.27
C VAL A 264 0.06 -8.94 2.19
N LEU A 265 0.79 -9.96 1.76
CA LEU A 265 0.33 -11.35 1.79
C LEU A 265 0.80 -12.03 3.08
N ARG A 266 -0.13 -12.44 3.95
CA ARG A 266 0.16 -13.25 5.14
C ARG A 266 -0.15 -14.71 4.88
N CYS A 267 0.81 -15.59 5.13
CA CYS A 267 0.55 -17.03 5.13
C CYS A 267 -0.35 -17.40 6.33
N HIS A 268 -1.45 -18.13 6.12
CA HIS A 268 -2.29 -18.60 7.23
C HIS A 268 -1.70 -19.81 7.97
N ALA A 269 -0.77 -20.56 7.35
CA ALA A 269 -0.20 -21.78 7.91
C ALA A 269 1.09 -21.55 8.70
N CYS A 270 2.04 -20.77 8.17
CA CYS A 270 3.32 -20.47 8.82
C CYS A 270 3.45 -19.01 9.28
N PHE A 271 2.37 -18.22 9.19
CA PHE A 271 2.25 -16.82 9.64
C PHE A 271 3.21 -15.79 9.04
N LYS A 272 4.16 -16.23 8.19
CA LYS A 272 5.11 -15.36 7.50
C LYS A 272 4.40 -14.31 6.64
N LEU A 273 4.86 -13.07 6.76
CA LEU A 273 4.47 -11.95 5.92
C LEU A 273 5.34 -11.91 4.65
N CYS A 274 4.69 -11.72 3.51
CA CYS A 274 5.28 -11.60 2.20
C CYS A 274 4.80 -10.27 1.59
N ARG A 275 5.71 -9.35 1.32
CA ARG A 275 5.37 -8.04 0.72
C ARG A 275 5.15 -8.10 -0.79
N ASP A 276 5.75 -9.09 -1.45
CA ASP A 276 5.59 -9.31 -2.88
C ASP A 276 4.18 -9.81 -3.18
N MET A 277 3.35 -8.90 -3.71
CA MET A 277 1.95 -9.13 -4.08
C MET A 277 1.78 -9.98 -5.35
N SER A 278 2.86 -10.28 -6.08
CA SER A 278 2.82 -11.14 -7.26
C SER A 278 2.79 -12.64 -6.92
N LYS A 279 3.19 -13.01 -5.68
CA LYS A 279 3.34 -14.40 -5.27
C LYS A 279 2.02 -15.10 -4.98
N GLN A 280 1.92 -16.32 -5.49
CA GLN A 280 0.81 -17.24 -5.24
C GLN A 280 1.10 -18.25 -4.13
N PHE A 281 2.36 -18.67 -4.02
CA PHE A 281 2.83 -19.67 -3.05
C PHE A 281 3.66 -19.00 -1.96
N CYS A 282 3.57 -19.54 -0.74
CA CYS A 282 4.36 -19.04 0.37
C CYS A 282 5.84 -19.49 0.22
N PRO A 283 6.82 -18.57 0.24
CA PRO A 283 8.25 -18.88 0.02
C PRO A 283 8.92 -19.58 1.21
N THR A 284 8.18 -20.27 2.08
CA THR A 284 8.71 -20.95 3.26
C THR A 284 7.99 -22.26 3.56
N CYS A 285 6.67 -22.33 3.39
CA CYS A 285 5.97 -23.62 3.43
C CYS A 285 5.57 -24.18 2.04
N GLY A 286 5.83 -23.44 0.95
CA GLY A 286 5.52 -23.85 -0.43
C GLY A 286 4.04 -23.94 -0.80
N GLY A 287 3.12 -23.85 0.17
CA GLY A 287 1.69 -23.94 -0.05
C GLY A 287 1.06 -22.67 -0.63
N ALA A 288 -0.08 -22.84 -1.31
CA ALA A 288 -0.94 -21.75 -1.79
C ALA A 288 -1.77 -21.14 -0.62
N THR A 289 -1.08 -20.69 0.42
CA THR A 289 -1.63 -20.35 1.74
C THR A 289 -1.62 -18.86 2.04
N LEU A 290 -1.27 -18.03 1.05
CA LEU A 290 -1.17 -16.58 1.17
C LEU A 290 -2.55 -15.92 1.12
N LEU A 291 -2.83 -15.06 2.11
CA LEU A 291 -4.03 -14.24 2.21
C LEU A 291 -3.65 -12.76 2.16
N LYS A 292 -4.38 -11.94 1.40
CA LYS A 292 -4.20 -10.48 1.38
C LYS A 292 -4.71 -9.88 2.70
N THR A 293 -3.81 -9.26 3.46
CA THR A 293 -4.09 -8.59 4.75
C THR A 293 -3.62 -7.14 4.70
N SER A 294 -4.42 -6.20 5.22
CA SER A 294 -4.00 -4.80 5.33
C SER A 294 -3.08 -4.59 6.53
N CYS A 295 -2.07 -3.74 6.39
CA CYS A 295 -1.18 -3.31 7.47
C CYS A 295 -1.20 -1.79 7.59
N SER A 296 -1.00 -1.24 8.78
CA SER A 296 -0.69 0.17 8.97
C SER A 296 0.74 0.34 9.46
N THR A 297 1.46 1.25 8.82
CA THR A 297 2.76 1.76 9.27
C THR A 297 2.55 3.15 9.83
N ASP A 298 2.89 3.36 11.10
CA ASP A 298 2.76 4.65 11.78
C ASP A 298 4.10 5.40 11.81
N SER A 299 4.06 6.73 11.91
CA SER A 299 5.24 7.59 12.10
C SER A 299 6.08 7.26 13.34
N GLN A 300 5.50 6.55 14.32
CA GLN A 300 6.24 6.01 15.47
C GLN A 300 7.02 4.72 15.15
N GLY A 301 7.02 4.27 13.90
CA GLY A 301 7.68 3.02 13.47
C GLY A 301 6.92 1.75 13.87
N GLY A 302 5.72 1.90 14.43
CA GLY A 302 4.81 0.78 14.70
C GLY A 302 4.25 0.21 13.41
N PHE A 303 4.33 -1.11 13.26
CA PHE A 303 3.77 -1.86 12.15
C PHE A 303 2.67 -2.79 12.67
N GLN A 304 1.41 -2.49 12.34
CA GLN A 304 0.25 -3.23 12.82
C GLN A 304 -0.44 -3.96 11.66
N VAL A 305 -0.61 -5.27 11.78
CA VAL A 305 -1.37 -6.09 10.82
C VAL A 305 -2.83 -6.13 11.26
N HIS A 306 -3.75 -5.72 10.39
CA HIS A 306 -5.18 -5.74 10.65
C HIS A 306 -5.77 -7.09 10.21
N LEU A 307 -6.12 -7.92 11.19
CA LEU A 307 -6.72 -9.24 10.99
C LEU A 307 -8.22 -9.19 11.32
N LYS A 308 -9.04 -9.94 10.59
CA LYS A 308 -10.48 -10.08 10.91
C LYS A 308 -10.64 -10.84 12.23
N ARG A 309 -11.18 -10.16 13.25
CA ARG A 309 -11.27 -10.64 14.65
C ARG A 309 -11.91 -12.02 14.77
N ASN A 310 -12.97 -12.27 14.02
CA ASN A 310 -13.76 -13.50 14.04
C ASN A 310 -13.65 -14.24 12.68
N MET A 311 -12.43 -14.51 12.20
CA MET A 311 -12.23 -15.24 10.95
C MET A 311 -12.34 -16.76 11.15
N GLN A 312 -13.49 -17.34 10.79
CA GLN A 312 -13.66 -18.78 10.69
C GLN A 312 -13.04 -19.31 9.38
N TRP A 313 -12.22 -20.36 9.48
CA TRP A 313 -11.58 -20.98 8.31
C TRP A 313 -12.48 -22.03 7.68
N ASN A 314 -12.68 -21.98 6.37
CA ASN A 314 -13.57 -22.88 5.63
C ASN A 314 -12.76 -23.87 4.78
N ASN A 315 -12.79 -25.15 5.16
CA ASN A 315 -12.09 -26.25 4.47
C ASN A 315 -12.84 -26.82 3.24
N ARG A 316 -14.03 -26.29 2.88
CA ARG A 316 -14.82 -26.79 1.74
C ARG A 316 -14.03 -26.65 0.43
N GLY A 317 -13.91 -27.75 -0.31
CA GLY A 317 -13.18 -27.79 -1.58
C GLY A 317 -11.66 -27.87 -1.47
N ALA A 318 -11.09 -28.00 -0.27
CA ALA A 318 -9.65 -28.20 -0.08
C ALA A 318 -9.18 -29.63 -0.44
N VAL A 319 -10.03 -30.63 -0.22
CA VAL A 319 -9.76 -32.05 -0.51
C VAL A 319 -10.60 -32.48 -1.71
N TYR A 320 -9.94 -32.95 -2.78
CA TYR A 320 -10.57 -33.40 -4.02
C TYR A 320 -9.65 -34.41 -4.74
N SER A 321 -10.22 -35.22 -5.64
CA SER A 321 -9.46 -36.17 -6.44
C SER A 321 -8.64 -35.45 -7.54
N ILE A 322 -7.34 -35.68 -7.54
CA ILE A 322 -6.41 -35.12 -8.54
C ILE A 322 -6.22 -36.16 -9.66
N PRO A 323 -6.22 -35.78 -10.96
CA PRO A 323 -5.94 -36.71 -12.05
C PRO A 323 -4.54 -37.32 -11.90
N LYS A 324 -4.38 -38.59 -12.30
CA LYS A 324 -3.08 -39.26 -12.35
C LYS A 324 -2.12 -38.49 -13.25
N THR A 325 -0.87 -38.32 -12.80
CA THR A 325 0.22 -37.75 -13.60
C THR A 325 0.42 -38.56 -14.87
N GLN A 326 0.33 -37.91 -16.03
CA GLN A 326 0.57 -38.55 -17.33
C GLN A 326 1.93 -38.13 -17.86
N HIS A 327 2.76 -39.09 -18.28
CA HIS A 327 4.02 -38.78 -18.95
C HIS A 327 3.74 -38.19 -20.34
N GLY A 328 4.41 -37.09 -20.68
CA GLY A 328 4.25 -36.45 -21.97
C GLY A 328 4.91 -37.24 -23.10
N SER A 329 4.36 -37.12 -24.31
CA SER A 329 5.11 -37.42 -25.53
C SER A 329 6.10 -36.27 -25.80
N ALA A 330 7.20 -36.55 -26.52
CA ALA A 330 8.18 -35.52 -26.90
C ALA A 330 7.56 -34.36 -27.72
N SER A 331 6.42 -34.57 -28.36
CA SER A 331 5.67 -33.55 -29.11
C SER A 331 4.75 -32.68 -28.23
N GLY A 332 4.56 -33.00 -26.95
CA GLY A 332 3.61 -32.32 -26.05
C GLY A 332 2.11 -32.53 -26.38
N LYS A 333 1.78 -33.08 -27.56
CA LYS A 333 0.43 -33.50 -27.92
C LYS A 333 -0.04 -34.64 -27.00
N GLY A 334 -1.21 -34.44 -26.36
CA GLY A 334 -1.89 -35.43 -25.53
C GLY A 334 -1.83 -35.18 -24.02
N VAL A 335 -0.94 -34.32 -23.53
CA VAL A 335 -0.90 -33.96 -22.10
C VAL A 335 -2.09 -33.07 -21.76
N LYS A 336 -3.06 -33.59 -21.02
CA LYS A 336 -4.09 -32.75 -20.37
C LYS A 336 -3.38 -31.76 -19.45
N LYS A 337 -3.75 -30.48 -19.48
CA LYS A 337 -3.11 -29.43 -18.66
C LYS A 337 -2.95 -29.92 -17.21
N ASN A 338 -1.70 -30.13 -16.80
CA ASN A 338 -1.39 -30.58 -15.44
C ASN A 338 -1.84 -29.50 -14.44
N LEU A 339 -2.30 -29.96 -13.28
CA LEU A 339 -2.81 -29.08 -12.25
C LEU A 339 -1.65 -28.37 -11.55
N VAL A 340 -1.67 -27.04 -11.50
CA VAL A 340 -0.63 -26.26 -10.82
C VAL A 340 -0.82 -26.36 -9.30
N LEU A 341 0.09 -27.04 -8.62
CA LEU A 341 0.05 -27.33 -7.18
C LEU A 341 1.18 -26.66 -6.40
N ARG A 342 2.28 -26.28 -7.08
CA ARG A 342 3.48 -25.67 -6.46
C ARG A 342 4.20 -24.72 -7.42
N GLU A 343 5.05 -23.86 -6.85
CA GLU A 343 5.88 -22.86 -7.54
C GLU A 343 7.03 -23.48 -8.37
N ASP A 344 7.51 -24.65 -7.98
CA ASP A 344 8.63 -25.37 -8.61
C ASP A 344 8.23 -26.12 -9.89
N GLN A 345 6.93 -26.26 -10.18
CA GLN A 345 6.44 -26.95 -11.37
C GLN A 345 6.77 -26.21 -12.67
N VAL A 346 7.18 -26.98 -13.69
CA VAL A 346 7.60 -26.46 -15.00
C VAL A 346 6.46 -25.71 -15.70
N GLU A 347 5.22 -26.15 -15.49
CA GLU A 347 4.00 -25.50 -15.98
C GLU A 347 3.84 -24.09 -15.41
N TYR A 348 3.98 -23.93 -14.09
CA TYR A 348 3.92 -22.62 -13.43
C TYR A 348 5.04 -21.70 -13.92
N GLN A 349 6.28 -22.18 -13.93
CA GLN A 349 7.42 -21.40 -14.43
C GLN A 349 7.26 -21.00 -15.90
N ARG A 350 6.66 -21.87 -16.73
CA ARG A 350 6.36 -21.57 -18.14
C ARG A 350 5.31 -20.47 -18.26
N GLU A 351 4.19 -20.57 -17.53
CA GLU A 351 3.13 -19.56 -17.56
C GLU A 351 3.65 -18.19 -17.03
N VAL A 352 4.45 -18.17 -15.98
CA VAL A 352 5.11 -16.95 -15.48
C VAL A 352 6.06 -16.34 -16.52
N ARG A 353 6.90 -17.14 -17.19
CA ARG A 353 7.81 -16.65 -18.26
C ARG A 353 7.05 -16.14 -19.49
N VAL A 354 5.94 -16.77 -19.86
CA VAL A 354 5.07 -16.31 -20.96
C VAL A 354 4.43 -14.98 -20.58
N ARG A 355 3.86 -14.87 -19.37
CA ARG A 355 3.27 -13.63 -18.85
C ARG A 355 4.29 -12.48 -18.81
N ALA A 356 5.52 -12.74 -18.36
CA ALA A 356 6.58 -11.73 -18.32
C ALA A 356 7.01 -11.21 -19.71
N ARG A 357 6.68 -11.93 -20.79
CA ARG A 357 6.91 -11.52 -22.19
C ARG A 357 5.68 -10.87 -22.83
N GLN A 358 4.50 -11.01 -22.23
CA GLN A 358 3.28 -10.35 -22.71
C GLN A 358 3.34 -8.88 -22.30
N LYS A 359 3.77 -8.02 -23.24
CA LYS A 359 3.60 -6.57 -23.13
C LYS A 359 2.11 -6.28 -22.96
N GLU A 360 1.75 -5.43 -22.01
CA GLU A 360 0.39 -4.91 -21.92
C GLU A 360 0.06 -4.19 -23.23
N ARG A 361 -1.01 -4.63 -23.90
CA ARG A 361 -1.51 -3.99 -25.13
C ARG A 361 -2.34 -2.79 -24.70
N ASP A 362 -1.79 -1.60 -24.88
CA ASP A 362 -2.58 -0.38 -24.78
C ASP A 362 -3.53 -0.31 -25.98
N LEU A 363 -4.82 -0.10 -25.69
CA LEU A 363 -5.88 0.02 -26.70
C LEU A 363 -6.09 1.47 -27.14
N LEU A 364 -5.44 2.43 -26.48
CA LEU A 364 -5.50 3.87 -26.73
C LEU A 364 -4.20 4.41 -27.37
N ASP A 365 -3.21 3.54 -27.59
CA ASP A 365 -2.00 3.85 -28.35
C ASP A 365 -2.39 4.19 -29.81
N PRO A 366 -2.00 5.35 -30.36
CA PRO A 366 -2.36 5.75 -31.72
C PRO A 366 -1.86 4.78 -32.80
N ASP A 367 -0.81 4.00 -32.52
CA ASP A 367 -0.26 2.99 -33.43
C ASP A 367 -0.95 1.61 -33.25
N TYR A 368 -1.92 1.47 -32.33
CA TYR A 368 -2.64 0.22 -32.08
C TYR A 368 -3.66 -0.09 -33.18
N LEU A 369 -3.25 -0.92 -34.15
CA LEU A 369 -4.17 -1.53 -35.10
C LEU A 369 -4.91 -2.73 -34.48
N PRO A 370 -6.25 -2.80 -34.56
CA PRO A 370 -7.01 -3.90 -33.98
C PRO A 370 -6.67 -5.24 -34.65
N GLY A 371 -6.64 -6.32 -33.87
CA GLY A 371 -6.22 -7.67 -34.31
C GLY A 371 -6.94 -8.27 -35.52
N ILE A 372 -8.07 -7.68 -35.94
CA ILE A 372 -8.76 -8.01 -37.20
C ILE A 372 -7.93 -7.60 -38.43
N LEU A 373 -7.19 -6.49 -38.35
CA LEU A 373 -6.33 -5.97 -39.42
C LEU A 373 -4.91 -6.55 -39.37
N THR A 374 -4.36 -6.81 -38.18
CA THR A 374 -3.00 -7.36 -38.03
C THR A 374 -2.93 -8.89 -38.15
N GLY A 375 -4.07 -9.57 -38.21
CA GLY A 375 -4.16 -11.04 -38.24
C GLY A 375 -3.82 -11.71 -36.90
N GLU A 376 -3.50 -10.94 -35.86
CA GLU A 376 -3.20 -11.46 -34.53
C GLU A 376 -4.46 -12.05 -33.88
N ARG A 377 -4.50 -13.38 -33.79
CA ARG A 377 -5.55 -14.07 -33.03
C ARG A 377 -5.45 -13.68 -31.54
N ARG A 378 -6.62 -13.44 -30.93
CA ARG A 378 -6.77 -12.94 -29.56
C ARG A 378 -6.32 -13.95 -28.48
N ASP A 379 -5.01 -14.15 -28.34
CA ASP A 379 -4.44 -14.54 -27.04
C ASP A 379 -4.46 -13.31 -26.13
N ALA A 380 -5.65 -13.02 -25.59
CA ALA A 380 -5.79 -12.10 -24.47
C ALA A 380 -4.94 -12.65 -23.32
N GLY A 381 -4.03 -11.82 -22.79
CA GLY A 381 -3.07 -12.22 -21.76
C GLY A 381 -3.75 -12.99 -20.64
N GLY A 382 -3.33 -14.24 -20.44
CA GLY A 382 -4.05 -15.15 -19.55
C GLY A 382 -4.11 -14.59 -18.13
N PRO A 383 -5.18 -14.88 -17.36
CA PRO A 383 -5.16 -14.63 -15.93
C PRO A 383 -3.93 -15.31 -15.30
N MET A 384 -3.50 -14.83 -14.14
CA MET A 384 -2.41 -15.44 -13.38
C MET A 384 -2.53 -16.98 -13.34
N PRO A 385 -1.39 -17.72 -13.28
CA PRO A 385 -1.38 -19.18 -13.30
C PRO A 385 -2.44 -19.79 -12.40
N LYS A 386 -3.22 -20.71 -12.95
CA LYS A 386 -4.41 -21.21 -12.27
C LYS A 386 -4.02 -22.31 -11.28
N ILE A 387 -3.76 -21.92 -10.03
CA ILE A 387 -3.53 -22.86 -8.93
C ILE A 387 -4.74 -23.79 -8.79
N GLY A 388 -4.49 -25.10 -8.76
CA GLY A 388 -5.52 -26.10 -8.57
C GLY A 388 -6.64 -25.98 -9.62
N TYR A 389 -7.86 -26.19 -9.18
CA TYR A 389 -9.06 -25.90 -9.95
C TYR A 389 -9.50 -24.42 -9.88
N GLY A 390 -8.69 -23.55 -9.28
CA GLY A 390 -8.96 -22.12 -9.07
C GLY A 390 -9.95 -21.87 -7.93
N ARG A 391 -10.67 -20.74 -8.00
CA ARG A 391 -11.61 -20.32 -6.94
C ARG A 391 -12.91 -21.14 -6.84
N LYS A 392 -13.19 -22.05 -7.79
CA LYS A 392 -14.40 -22.87 -7.77
C LYS A 392 -14.14 -24.16 -7.00
N ASN A 393 -15.04 -24.53 -6.10
CA ASN A 393 -14.98 -25.78 -5.35
C ASN A 393 -15.12 -26.98 -6.32
N PRO A 394 -14.12 -27.89 -6.41
CA PRO A 394 -14.19 -29.03 -7.34
C PRO A 394 -15.30 -30.03 -7.01
N ASN A 395 -15.69 -30.09 -5.74
CA ASN A 395 -16.69 -31.03 -5.23
C ASN A 395 -18.12 -30.47 -5.35
N GLU A 396 -18.27 -29.22 -5.81
CA GLU A 396 -19.57 -28.60 -6.03
C GLU A 396 -20.23 -29.19 -7.27
N ARG A 397 -21.50 -29.59 -7.15
CA ARG A 397 -22.27 -30.18 -8.25
C ARG A 397 -22.46 -29.12 -9.34
N GLN A 398 -21.69 -29.22 -10.42
CA GLN A 398 -21.87 -28.34 -11.58
C GLN A 398 -23.30 -28.51 -12.13
N GLY A 399 -24.02 -27.41 -12.23
CA GLY A 399 -25.35 -27.38 -12.84
C GLY A 399 -25.32 -28.01 -14.22
N GLY A 400 -26.28 -28.91 -14.48
CA GLY A 400 -26.29 -29.77 -15.67
C GLY A 400 -26.46 -29.00 -16.97
N ARG A 401 -25.35 -28.53 -17.56
CA ARG A 401 -25.30 -28.35 -19.01
C ARG A 401 -25.13 -29.72 -19.64
N ASN A 402 -26.19 -30.21 -20.28
CA ASN A 402 -26.12 -31.42 -21.09
C ASN A 402 -24.94 -31.32 -22.06
N LYS A 403 -24.01 -32.28 -21.94
CA LYS A 403 -23.07 -32.57 -23.02
C LYS A 403 -23.79 -33.48 -24.00
N HIS A 404 -24.53 -32.85 -24.91
CA HIS A 404 -24.88 -33.46 -26.20
C HIS A 404 -23.66 -33.34 -27.13
#